data_AF-A0A7W5BG23-F1
#
_entry.id   AF-A0A7W5BG23-F1
#
_cell.length_a   1.000
_cell.length_b   1.000
_cell.length_c   1.000
_cell.angle_alpha   90.00
_cell.angle_beta   90.00
_cell.angle_gamma   90.00
#
_symmetry.space_group_name_H-M   'P 1'
#
loop_
_entity.id
_entity.type
_entity.pdbx_description
1 polymer ?
#
loop_
_entity_poly.entity_id
_entity_poly.type
_entity_poly.pdbx_seq_one_letter_code
_entity_poly.pdbx_strand_id
1 'polypeptide(L)'
;MAKAPVIEEAQLRHMLKVAAVSGESPVRNVALLTTIYGTGMMPTELARMPLHAFLNSDNTVREKSCVAAEIAFNGKERPLYWSNDKVVTAIKAFSMALLPDNGLTNT
;
A
#
# COMPACT_ATOMS: atom_id res chain seq x y z
N MET A 1 10.91 24.55 -19.19
CA MET A 1 10.52 23.81 -17.98
C MET A 1 11.23 22.47 -18.00
N ALA A 2 11.89 22.07 -16.91
CA ALA A 2 12.48 20.73 -16.84
C ALA A 2 11.36 19.67 -16.89
N LYS A 3 11.54 18.61 -17.66
CA LYS A 3 10.58 17.50 -17.73
C LYS A 3 10.51 16.84 -16.35
N ALA A 4 9.30 16.54 -15.87
CA ALA A 4 9.15 15.78 -14.64
C ALA A 4 9.88 14.43 -14.79
N PRO A 5 10.68 14.01 -13.80
CA PRO A 5 11.33 12.71 -13.85
C PRO A 5 10.26 11.61 -13.85
N VAL A 6 10.40 10.67 -14.78
CA VAL A 6 9.50 9.51 -14.93
C VAL A 6 10.25 8.27 -14.45
N ILE A 7 9.57 7.44 -13.67
CA ILE A 7 10.08 6.13 -13.24
C ILE A 7 9.58 5.08 -14.22
N GLU A 8 10.52 4.48 -14.94
CA GLU A 8 10.25 3.39 -15.86
C GLU A 8 10.04 2.07 -15.11
N GLU A 9 9.36 1.11 -15.76
CA GLU A 9 9.04 -0.17 -15.13
C GLU A 9 10.30 -0.93 -14.67
N ALA A 10 11.40 -0.85 -15.43
CA ALA A 10 12.68 -1.46 -15.04
C ALA A 10 13.26 -0.84 -13.76
N GLN A 11 13.12 0.48 -13.59
CA GLN A 11 13.57 1.19 -12.40
C GLN A 11 12.68 0.84 -11.20
N LEU A 12 11.36 0.75 -11.39
CA LEU A 12 10.44 0.29 -10.36
C LEU A 12 10.77 -1.14 -9.90
N ARG A 13 11.01 -2.07 -10.83
CA ARG A 13 11.41 -3.45 -10.51
C ARG A 13 12.72 -3.49 -9.72
N HIS A 14 13.71 -2.70 -10.12
CA HIS A 14 14.98 -2.62 -9.40
C HIS A 14 14.78 -2.07 -7.98
N MET A 15 14.02 -0.98 -7.83
CA MET A 15 13.72 -0.38 -6.54
C MET A 15 12.98 -1.35 -5.62
N LEU A 16 12.02 -2.11 -6.12
CA LEU A 16 11.32 -3.15 -5.34
C LEU A 16 12.27 -4.28 -4.92
N LYS A 17 13.19 -4.70 -5.79
CA LYS A 17 14.22 -5.70 -5.45
C LYS A 17 15.11 -5.21 -4.31
N VAL A 18 15.55 -3.95 -4.36
CA VAL A 18 16.38 -3.35 -3.30
C VAL A 18 15.58 -3.21 -2.00
N ALA A 19 14.33 -2.74 -2.07
CA ALA A 19 13.46 -2.60 -0.91
C ALA A 19 13.18 -3.93 -0.20
N ALA A 20 13.14 -5.05 -0.94
CA ALA A 20 12.93 -6.38 -0.39
C ALA A 20 14.12 -6.93 0.43
N VAL A 21 15.30 -6.32 0.32
CA VAL A 21 16.54 -6.81 0.98
C VAL A 21 17.23 -5.75 1.83
N SER A 22 16.63 -4.57 2.01
CA SER A 22 17.26 -3.45 2.71
C SER A 22 16.28 -2.70 3.63
N GLY A 23 16.85 -2.02 4.64
CA GLY A 23 16.11 -1.25 5.64
C GLY A 23 15.55 -2.11 6.78
N GLU A 24 14.98 -1.44 7.78
CA GLU A 24 14.48 -2.07 9.02
C GLU A 24 13.24 -2.93 8.81
N SER A 25 12.42 -2.63 7.80
CA SER A 25 11.23 -3.41 7.48
C SER A 25 11.07 -3.55 5.96
N PRO A 26 11.70 -4.57 5.35
CA PRO A 26 11.59 -4.83 3.92
C PRO A 26 10.15 -5.04 3.46
N VAL A 27 9.33 -5.76 4.26
CA VAL A 27 7.91 -6.00 3.97
C VAL A 27 7.11 -4.70 3.86
N ARG A 28 7.33 -3.75 4.79
CA ARG A 28 6.72 -2.41 4.74
C ARG A 28 7.17 -1.64 3.52
N ASN A 29 8.47 -1.65 3.23
CA ASN A 29 9.04 -0.88 2.12
C ASN A 29 8.48 -1.35 0.76
N VAL A 30 8.39 -2.67 0.55
CA VAL A 30 7.77 -3.26 -0.65
C VAL A 30 6.28 -2.91 -0.71
N ALA A 31 5.54 -3.00 0.40
CA ALA A 31 4.12 -2.65 0.45
C ALA A 31 3.87 -1.18 0.09
N LEU A 32 4.64 -0.25 0.68
CA LEU A 32 4.54 1.19 0.41
C LEU A 32 4.76 1.50 -1.07
N LEU A 33 5.89 1.04 -1.62
CA LEU A 33 6.23 1.30 -3.02
C LEU A 33 5.21 0.68 -3.97
N THR A 34 4.89 -0.59 -3.80
CA THR A 34 3.94 -1.28 -4.67
C THR A 34 2.57 -0.59 -4.65
N THR A 35 2.13 -0.13 -3.49
CA THR A 35 0.83 0.55 -3.35
C THR A 35 0.84 1.93 -4.00
N ILE A 36 1.82 2.78 -3.70
CA ILE A 36 1.90 4.14 -4.25
C ILE A 36 1.96 4.12 -5.78
N TYR A 37 2.80 3.26 -6.36
CA TYR A 37 2.91 3.14 -7.82
C TYR A 37 1.71 2.42 -8.45
N GLY A 38 1.03 1.54 -7.70
CA GLY A 38 -0.14 0.82 -8.19
C GLY A 38 -1.46 1.62 -8.12
N THR A 39 -1.56 2.60 -7.22
CA THR A 39 -2.80 3.37 -6.99
C THR A 39 -2.68 4.85 -7.31
N GLY A 40 -1.46 5.38 -7.47
CA GLY A 40 -1.21 6.80 -7.64
C GLY A 40 -1.51 7.64 -6.39
N MET A 41 -1.65 7.00 -5.22
CA MET A 41 -1.76 7.72 -3.95
C MET A 41 -0.45 8.41 -3.59
N MET A 42 -0.55 9.58 -2.96
CA MET A 42 0.60 10.22 -2.33
C MET A 42 1.05 9.41 -1.12
N PRO A 43 2.35 9.44 -0.77
CA PRO A 43 2.86 8.76 0.44
C PRO A 43 2.10 9.15 1.71
N THR A 44 1.73 10.42 1.84
CA THR A 44 0.97 10.95 2.98
C THR A 44 -0.49 10.47 3.01
N GLU A 45 -1.10 10.25 1.85
CA GLU A 45 -2.44 9.67 1.75
C GLU A 45 -2.43 8.22 2.21
N LEU A 46 -1.42 7.44 1.79
CA LEU A 46 -1.29 6.03 2.19
C LEU A 46 -0.98 5.90 3.69
N ALA A 47 -0.11 6.75 4.23
CA ALA A 47 0.24 6.74 5.64
C ALA A 47 -0.94 7.06 6.57
N ARG A 48 -1.94 7.80 6.07
CA ARG A 48 -3.16 8.18 6.82
C ARG A 48 -4.37 7.32 6.46
N MET A 49 -4.24 6.38 5.54
CA MET A 49 -5.34 5.52 5.11
C MET A 49 -5.73 4.58 6.25
N PRO A 50 -6.99 4.59 6.72
CA PRO A 50 -7.41 3.69 7.78
C PRO A 50 -7.53 2.25 7.27
N LEU A 51 -7.29 1.27 8.15
CA LEU A 51 -7.33 -0.15 7.77
C LEU A 51 -8.70 -0.60 7.23
N HIS A 52 -9.79 -0.01 7.72
CA HIS A 52 -11.15 -0.30 7.24
C HIS A 52 -11.43 0.21 5.81
N ALA A 53 -10.56 1.07 5.27
CA ALA A 53 -10.61 1.44 3.86
C ALA A 53 -9.91 0.41 2.96
N PHE A 54 -9.19 -0.56 3.53
CA PHE A 54 -8.62 -1.70 2.81
C PHE A 54 -9.35 -3.01 3.12
N LEU A 55 -9.75 -3.23 4.37
CA LEU A 55 -10.40 -4.46 4.83
C LEU A 55 -11.87 -4.23 5.21
N ASN A 56 -12.70 -5.23 4.94
CA ASN A 56 -14.01 -5.39 5.54
C ASN A 56 -13.88 -5.90 6.99
N SER A 57 -14.99 -5.90 7.74
CA SER A 57 -15.02 -6.37 9.12
C SER A 57 -14.70 -7.86 9.29
N ASP A 58 -14.83 -8.64 8.22
CA ASP A 58 -14.49 -10.07 8.16
C ASP A 58 -13.04 -10.33 7.68
N ASN A 59 -12.20 -9.28 7.63
CA ASN A 59 -10.82 -9.30 7.11
C ASN A 59 -10.68 -9.65 5.62
N THR A 60 -11.78 -9.66 4.85
CA THR A 60 -11.70 -9.70 3.40
C THR A 60 -11.27 -8.35 2.84
N VAL A 61 -10.62 -8.35 1.68
CA VAL A 61 -10.20 -7.10 1.01
C VAL A 61 -11.44 -6.44 0.43
N ARG A 62 -11.59 -5.14 0.70
CA ARG A 62 -12.66 -4.34 0.13
C ARG A 62 -12.40 -4.12 -1.36
N GLU A 63 -13.40 -4.29 -2.21
CA GLU A 63 -13.23 -4.06 -3.66
C GLU A 63 -13.12 -2.57 -4.01
N LYS A 64 -14.00 -1.76 -3.41
CA LYS A 64 -14.11 -0.30 -3.65
C LYS A 64 -14.05 0.49 -2.34
N SER A 65 -13.19 1.49 -2.32
CA SER A 65 -12.96 2.42 -1.22
C SER A 65 -12.93 3.86 -1.72
N CYS A 66 -12.57 4.80 -0.85
CA CYS A 66 -12.25 6.17 -1.24
C CYS A 66 -10.95 6.64 -0.58
N VAL A 67 -10.26 7.57 -1.24
CA VAL A 67 -9.32 8.47 -0.57
C VAL A 67 -10.16 9.66 -0.11
N ALA A 68 -10.50 9.70 1.18
CA ALA A 68 -11.36 10.74 1.75
C ALA A 68 -10.71 12.13 1.62
N ALA A 69 -11.55 13.17 1.51
CA ALA A 69 -11.09 14.56 1.38
C ALA A 69 -10.12 14.98 2.50
N GLU A 70 -10.30 14.48 3.72
CA GLU A 70 -9.45 14.76 4.88
C GLU A 70 -8.01 14.24 4.77
N ILE A 71 -7.79 13.18 3.98
CA ILE A 71 -6.46 12.61 3.74
C ILE A 71 -5.92 12.97 2.36
N ALA A 72 -6.80 13.29 1.40
CA ALA A 72 -6.44 13.63 0.04
C ALA A 72 -5.55 14.88 -0.01
N PHE A 73 -4.46 14.83 -0.79
CA PHE A 73 -3.49 15.94 -0.83
C PHE A 73 -4.08 17.27 -1.32
N ASN A 74 -5.16 17.21 -2.10
CA ASN A 74 -5.86 18.35 -2.68
C ASN A 74 -7.24 18.60 -2.04
N GLY A 75 -7.56 17.90 -0.94
CA GLY A 75 -8.86 18.01 -0.27
C GLY A 75 -10.04 17.45 -1.07
N LYS A 76 -9.81 16.72 -2.17
CA LYS A 76 -10.88 16.16 -3.01
C LYS A 76 -10.97 14.66 -2.84
N GLU A 77 -12.14 14.20 -2.42
CA GLU A 77 -12.43 12.78 -2.37
C GLU A 77 -12.37 12.16 -3.77
N ARG A 78 -11.82 10.94 -3.84
CA ARG A 78 -11.84 10.14 -5.07
C ARG A 78 -12.00 8.65 -4.78
N PRO A 79 -12.62 7.89 -5.69
CA PRO A 79 -12.72 6.44 -5.55
C PRO A 79 -11.32 5.79 -5.62
N LEU A 80 -11.17 4.71 -4.87
CA LEU A 80 -10.01 3.82 -4.89
C LEU A 80 -10.51 2.40 -5.08
N TYR A 81 -9.93 1.66 -6.03
CA TYR A 81 -10.28 0.27 -6.28
C TYR A 81 -9.10 -0.63 -6.00
N TRP A 82 -9.32 -1.68 -5.23
CA TRP A 82 -8.29 -2.66 -4.87
C TRP A 82 -8.29 -3.84 -5.85
N SER A 83 -8.21 -3.53 -7.16
CA SER A 83 -8.37 -4.52 -8.24
C SER A 83 -7.06 -5.17 -8.71
N ASN A 84 -5.90 -4.68 -8.24
CA ASN A 84 -4.60 -5.21 -8.64
C ASN A 84 -4.05 -6.17 -7.59
N ASP A 85 -3.97 -7.46 -7.93
CA ASP A 85 -3.52 -8.50 -7.01
C ASP A 85 -2.13 -8.27 -6.43
N LYS A 86 -1.20 -7.65 -7.18
CA LYS A 86 0.16 -7.35 -6.66
C LYS A 86 0.09 -6.30 -5.57
N VAL A 87 -0.73 -5.26 -5.76
CA VAL A 87 -0.95 -4.21 -4.74
C VAL A 87 -1.60 -4.82 -3.50
N VAL A 88 -2.69 -5.57 -3.69
CA VAL A 88 -3.43 -6.22 -2.60
C VAL A 88 -2.53 -7.17 -1.82
N THR A 89 -1.74 -8.00 -2.50
CA THR A 89 -0.82 -8.94 -1.86
C THR A 89 0.24 -8.21 -1.05
N ALA A 90 0.84 -7.15 -1.59
CA ALA A 90 1.91 -6.42 -0.91
C ALA A 90 1.42 -5.72 0.37
N ILE A 91 0.28 -5.02 0.31
CA ILE A 91 -0.27 -4.33 1.49
C ILE A 91 -0.83 -5.33 2.52
N LYS A 92 -1.42 -6.44 2.08
CA LYS A 92 -1.87 -7.52 2.98
C LYS A 92 -0.71 -8.15 3.72
N ALA A 93 0.40 -8.44 3.04
CA ALA A 93 1.61 -8.98 3.67
C ALA A 93 2.14 -8.07 4.79
N PHE A 94 2.16 -6.76 4.57
CA PHE A 94 2.53 -5.80 5.62
C PHE A 94 1.51 -5.75 6.76
N SER A 95 0.20 -5.76 6.47
CA SER A 95 -0.82 -5.79 7.53
C SER A 95 -0.72 -7.04 8.41
N MET A 96 -0.39 -8.19 7.83
CA MET A 96 -0.18 -9.43 8.59
C MET A 96 1.09 -9.38 9.43
N ALA A 97 2.18 -8.79 8.92
CA ALA A 97 3.42 -8.60 9.67
C ALA A 97 3.31 -7.59 10.82
N LEU A 98 2.30 -6.71 10.80
CA LEU A 98 1.97 -5.79 11.89
C LEU A 98 1.17 -6.45 13.01
N LEU A 99 0.49 -7.55 12.74
CA LEU A 99 -0.14 -8.35 13.78
C LEU A 99 1.00 -9.06 14.52
N PRO A 100 1.17 -8.90 15.84
CA PRO A 100 2.08 -9.76 16.59
C PRO A 100 1.68 -11.22 16.34
N ASP A 101 2.64 -12.15 16.48
CA ASP A 101 2.37 -13.58 16.61
C ASP A 101 1.44 -13.82 17.81
N ASN A 102 0.16 -13.51 17.67
CA ASN A 102 -0.87 -13.79 18.65
C ASN A 102 -1.27 -15.24 18.45
N GLY A 103 -0.39 -16.15 18.90
CA GLY A 103 -0.77 -17.38 19.56
C GLY A 103 -1.90 -18.20 18.92
N LEU A 104 -1.93 -18.35 17.60
CA LEU A 104 -2.66 -19.46 16.96
C LEU A 104 -1.74 -20.69 16.90
N THR A 105 -1.13 -21.04 18.03
CA THR A 105 -0.87 -22.44 18.33
C THR A 105 -2.20 -23.00 18.81
N ASN A 106 -2.78 -23.91 18.01
CA ASN A 106 -3.80 -24.82 18.51
C ASN A 106 -3.30 -25.48 19.80
N THR A 107 -3.88 -25.08 20.93
CA THR A 107 -3.98 -25.88 22.16
C THR A 107 -5.38 -25.69 22.70
#